data_AF-A0A6N8WLJ2-F1
#
_entry.id   AF-A0A6N8WLJ2-F1
#
_cell.length_a   1.000
_cell.length_b   1.000
_cell.length_c   1.000
_cell.angle_alpha   90.00
_cell.angle_beta   90.00
_cell.angle_gamma   90.00
#
_symmetry.space_group_name_H-M   'P 1'
#
loop_
_entity.id
_entity.type
_entity.pdbx_description
1 polymer ?
#
loop_
_entity_poly.entity_id
_entity_poly.type
_entity_poly.pdbx_seq_one_letter_code
_entity_poly.pdbx_strand_id
1 'polypeptide(L)'
;MTKRDDQVSLVDMLIYAEEAVDMLGDASLDAMVSDRKMQLALQRLVEIVGEAASRVSEKARRQHPAYLRQILQEPALFQSSIG
;
A
#
# COMPACT_ATOMS: atom_id res chain seq x y z
N MET A 1 13.53 12.55 6.14
CA MET A 1 12.21 12.11 6.62
C MET A 1 12.08 12.31 8.11
N THR A 2 10.98 12.92 8.51
CA THR A 2 10.48 12.90 9.89
C THR A 2 9.60 11.66 10.11
N LYS A 3 9.27 11.36 11.38
CA LYS A 3 8.30 10.29 11.72
C LYS A 3 6.94 10.50 11.03
N ARG A 4 6.52 11.75 10.85
CA ARG A 4 5.27 12.11 10.14
C ARG A 4 5.36 11.76 8.66
N ASP A 5 6.48 12.01 8.01
CA ASP A 5 6.69 11.68 6.58
C ASP A 5 6.70 10.16 6.34
N ASP A 6 7.30 9.41 7.27
CA ASP A 6 7.28 7.94 7.23
C ASP A 6 5.85 7.41 7.36
N GLN A 7 5.05 8.00 8.25
CA GLN A 7 3.65 7.60 8.46
C GLN A 7 2.79 7.86 7.22
N VAL A 8 2.94 9.03 6.57
CA VAL A 8 2.25 9.34 5.31
C VAL A 8 2.62 8.32 4.23
N SER A 9 3.91 8.02 4.08
CA SER A 9 4.39 7.06 3.08
C SER A 9 3.83 5.65 3.34
N LEU A 10 3.74 5.22 4.60
CA LEU A 10 3.15 3.92 4.95
C LEU A 10 1.64 3.87 4.68
N VAL A 11 0.92 4.98 4.89
CA VAL A 11 -0.51 5.08 4.57
C VAL A 11 -0.74 5.02 3.07
N ASP A 12 0.06 5.74 2.28
CA ASP A 12 -0.01 5.67 0.81
C ASP A 12 0.18 4.23 0.34
N MET A 13 1.22 3.55 0.84
CA MET A 13 1.48 2.14 0.50
C MET A 13 0.27 1.24 0.79
N LEU A 14 -0.42 1.45 1.92
CA LEU A 14 -1.59 0.66 2.29
C LEU A 14 -2.76 0.93 1.35
N ILE A 15 -3.14 2.19 1.20
CA ILE A 15 -4.33 2.60 0.42
C ILE A 15 -4.21 2.09 -1.02
N TYR A 16 -3.06 2.29 -1.66
CA TYR A 16 -2.88 1.88 -3.06
C TYR A 16 -2.70 0.37 -3.21
N ALA A 17 -2.23 -0.34 -2.18
CA ALA A 17 -2.22 -1.79 -2.19
C ALA A 17 -3.64 -2.38 -2.05
N GLU A 18 -4.46 -1.81 -1.15
CA GLU A 18 -5.88 -2.18 -1.01
C GLU A 18 -6.66 -1.90 -2.30
N GLU A 19 -6.47 -0.72 -2.90
CA GLU A 19 -7.11 -0.38 -4.18
C GLU A 19 -6.73 -1.36 -5.30
N ALA A 20 -5.47 -1.84 -5.33
CA ALA A 20 -5.05 -2.84 -6.31
C ALA A 20 -5.72 -4.20 -6.10
N VAL A 21 -5.93 -4.60 -4.85
CA VAL A 21 -6.64 -5.84 -4.50
C VAL A 21 -8.13 -5.72 -4.85
N ASP A 22 -8.76 -4.61 -4.48
CA ASP A 22 -10.17 -4.35 -4.79
C ASP A 22 -10.42 -4.28 -6.30
N MET A 23 -9.49 -3.68 -7.05
CA MET A 23 -9.56 -3.61 -8.51
C MET A 23 -9.40 -5.00 -9.16
N LEU A 24 -8.57 -5.87 -8.58
CA LEU A 24 -8.46 -7.26 -9.03
C LEU A 24 -9.76 -8.03 -8.78
N GLY A 25 -10.41 -7.80 -7.63
CA GLY A 25 -11.64 -8.50 -7.25
C GLY A 25 -11.50 -10.02 -7.42
N ASP A 26 -12.47 -10.64 -8.10
CA ASP A 26 -12.46 -12.07 -8.43
C ASP A 26 -11.90 -12.39 -9.83
N ALA A 27 -11.17 -11.45 -10.45
CA ALA A 27 -10.62 -11.66 -11.79
C ALA A 27 -9.67 -12.86 -11.82
N SER A 28 -9.86 -13.74 -12.81
CA SER A 28 -8.88 -14.80 -13.08
C SER A 28 -7.60 -14.22 -13.66
N LEU A 29 -6.50 -14.97 -13.55
CA LEU A 29 -5.23 -14.58 -14.16
C LEU A 29 -5.38 -14.33 -15.68
N ASP A 30 -6.13 -15.19 -16.38
CA ASP A 30 -6.36 -15.02 -17.82
C ASP A 30 -7.15 -13.74 -18.14
N ALA A 31 -8.17 -13.43 -17.34
CA ALA A 31 -8.93 -12.19 -17.47
C ALA A 31 -7.99 -10.97 -17.29
N MET A 32 -7.16 -10.97 -16.24
CA MET A 32 -6.18 -9.92 -15.98
C MET A 32 -5.15 -9.78 -17.11
N VAL A 33 -4.63 -10.90 -17.63
CA VAL A 33 -3.65 -10.91 -18.74
C VAL A 33 -4.26 -10.44 -20.07
N SER A 34 -5.56 -10.63 -20.26
CA SER A 34 -6.27 -10.18 -21.47
C SER A 34 -6.72 -8.71 -21.41
N ASP A 35 -6.85 -8.12 -20.21
CA ASP A 35 -7.28 -6.73 -20.03
C ASP A 35 -6.09 -5.77 -19.86
N ARG A 36 -5.73 -5.07 -20.94
CA ARG A 36 -4.63 -4.10 -20.91
C ARG A 36 -4.92 -2.86 -20.04
N LYS A 37 -6.18 -2.45 -19.89
CA LYS A 37 -6.51 -1.30 -19.03
C LYS A 37 -6.29 -1.66 -17.57
N MET A 38 -6.74 -2.86 -17.19
CA MET A 38 -6.51 -3.40 -15.85
C MET A 38 -5.01 -3.49 -15.54
N GLN A 39 -4.21 -4.03 -16.46
CA GLN A 39 -2.75 -4.09 -16.29
C GLN A 39 -2.10 -2.73 -16.08
N LEU A 40 -2.47 -1.72 -16.87
CA LEU A 40 -1.91 -0.38 -16.75
C LEU A 40 -2.32 0.28 -15.43
N ALA A 41 -3.56 0.06 -14.98
CA ALA A 41 -4.03 0.55 -13.69
C ALA A 41 -3.29 -0.13 -12.53
N LEU A 42 -3.18 -1.46 -12.54
CA LEU A 42 -2.43 -2.23 -11.53
C LEU A 42 -0.95 -1.85 -11.50
N GLN A 43 -0.33 -1.70 -12.67
CA GLN A 43 1.05 -1.22 -12.76
C GLN A 43 1.20 0.13 -12.07
N ARG A 44 0.28 1.07 -12.32
CA ARG A 44 0.33 2.41 -11.71
C ARG A 44 0.18 2.34 -10.19
N LEU A 45 -0.72 1.52 -9.68
CA LEU A 45 -0.91 1.35 -8.23
C LEU A 45 0.36 0.78 -7.58
N VAL A 46 0.98 -0.24 -8.19
CA VAL A 46 2.24 -0.83 -7.71
C VAL A 46 3.40 0.17 -7.78
N GLU A 47 3.48 0.99 -8.83
CA GLU A 47 4.48 2.07 -8.93
C GLU A 47 4.35 3.07 -7.77
N ILE A 48 3.14 3.50 -7.44
CA ILE A 48 2.90 4.43 -6.33
C ILE A 48 3.31 3.80 -4.99
N VAL A 49 2.97 2.52 -4.77
CA VAL A 49 3.42 1.77 -3.58
C VAL A 49 4.95 1.72 -3.51
N GLY A 50 5.63 1.44 -4.62
CA GLY A 50 7.09 1.41 -4.68
C GLY A 50 7.71 2.79 -4.42
N GLU A 51 7.11 3.84 -4.97
CA GLU A 51 7.55 5.22 -4.76
C GLU A 51 7.40 5.63 -3.28
N ALA A 52 6.27 5.31 -2.66
CA ALA A 52 6.03 5.54 -1.24
C ALA A 52 7.00 4.73 -0.37
N ALA A 53 7.24 3.46 -0.71
CA ALA A 53 8.22 2.61 -0.01
C ALA A 53 9.64 3.20 -0.06
N SER A 54 10.03 3.82 -1.18
CA SER A 54 11.33 4.48 -1.32
C SER A 54 11.51 5.68 -0.37
N ARG A 55 10.40 6.29 0.07
CA ARG A 55 10.36 7.41 1.01
C ARG A 55 10.28 7.00 2.48
N VAL A 56 10.13 5.71 2.81
CA VAL A 56 10.13 5.27 4.22
C VAL A 56 11.57 5.25 4.75
N SER A 57 11.84 5.86 5.90
CA SER A 57 13.17 5.87 6.52
C SER A 57 13.64 4.47 6.94
N GLU A 58 14.96 4.27 6.99
CA GLU A 58 15.52 2.99 7.43
C GLU A 58 15.11 2.62 8.86
N LYS A 59 14.99 3.62 9.74
CA LYS A 59 14.51 3.45 11.10
C LYS A 59 13.08 2.89 11.11
N ALA A 60 12.18 3.48 10.33
CA ALA A 60 10.80 3.00 10.21
C ALA A 60 10.73 1.59 9.60
N ARG A 61 11.51 1.30 8.54
CA ARG A 61 11.58 -0.05 7.93
C ARG A 61 12.01 -1.12 8.93
N ARG A 62 12.99 -0.81 9.79
CA ARG A 62 13.50 -1.74 10.82
C ARG A 62 12.55 -1.91 12.00
N GLN A 63 11.76 -0.88 12.32
CA GLN A 63 10.79 -0.93 13.43
C GLN A 63 9.50 -1.68 13.07
N HIS A 64 9.18 -1.81 11.79
CA HIS A 64 7.85 -2.23 11.34
C HIS A 64 7.83 -3.27 10.20
N PRO A 65 8.59 -4.38 10.22
CA PRO A 65 8.51 -5.40 9.16
C PRO A 65 7.13 -6.10 9.08
N ALA A 66 6.34 -6.09 10.17
CA ALA A 66 5.01 -6.73 10.25
C ALA A 66 3.82 -5.75 10.20
N TYR A 67 4.07 -4.44 10.17
CA TYR A 67 3.04 -3.43 10.46
C TYR A 67 2.08 -3.21 9.29
N LEU A 68 2.53 -3.36 8.04
CA LEU A 68 1.64 -3.37 6.86
C LEU A 68 0.55 -4.45 7.00
N ARG A 69 0.92 -5.63 7.51
CA ARG A 69 -0.03 -6.73 7.76
C ARG A 69 -1.00 -6.43 8.90
N GLN A 70 -0.57 -5.63 9.89
CA GLN A 70 -1.40 -5.29 11.04
C GLN A 70 -2.40 -4.17 10.73
N ILE A 71 -2.04 -3.19 9.89
CA ILE A 71 -2.99 -2.14 9.47
C ILE A 71 -4.07 -2.70 8.53
N LEU A 72 -3.72 -3.65 7.64
CA LEU A 72 -4.68 -4.41 6.83
C LEU A 72 -5.69 -5.22 7.66
N GLN A 73 -5.38 -5.51 8.94
CA GLN A 73 -6.25 -6.29 9.82
C GLN A 73 -7.11 -5.42 10.75
N GLU A 74 -6.62 -4.25 11.16
CA GLU A 74 -7.35 -3.32 12.05
C GLU A 74 -7.13 -1.84 11.68
N PRO A 75 -7.85 -1.31 10.67
CA PRO A 75 -7.70 0.08 10.24
C PRO A 75 -8.10 1.12 11.32
N ALA A 76 -8.92 0.73 12.30
CA ALA A 76 -9.43 1.60 13.36
C ALA A 76 -8.37 2.03 14.42
N LEU A 77 -7.33 1.22 14.62
CA LEU A 77 -6.24 1.56 15.56
C LEU A 77 -5.35 2.70 15.04
N PHE A 78 -5.36 2.94 13.73
CA PHE A 78 -4.53 3.98 13.14
C PHE A 78 -5.08 5.39 13.40
N GLN A 79 -6.40 5.58 13.41
CA GLN A 79 -7.01 6.90 13.64
C GLN A 79 -6.86 7.41 15.08
N SER A 80 -6.71 6.50 16.05
CA SER A 80 -6.57 6.84 17.48
C SER A 80 -5.15 7.21 17.90
N SER A 81 -4.13 6.95 17.06
CA SER A 81 -2.75 7.43 17.26
C SER A 81 -2.45 8.79 16.59
N ILE A 82 -3.48 9.44 16.03
CA ILE A 82 -3.40 10.77 15.39
C ILE A 82 -3.74 11.90 16.40
N GLY A 83 -4.10 11.54 17.65
CA GLY A 83 -4.30 12.47 18.78
C GLY A 83 -3.01 12.77 19.52
#